data_AF-A0A8T3CI78-F1
#
_entry.id   AF-A0A8T3CI78-F1
#
_cell.length_a   1.000
_cell.length_b   1.000
_cell.length_c   1.000
_cell.angle_alpha   90.00
_cell.angle_beta   90.00
_cell.angle_gamma   90.00
#
_symmetry.space_group_name_H-M   'P 1'
#
loop_
_entity.id
_entity.type
_entity.pdbx_description
1 polymer ?
#
loop_
_entity_poly.entity_id
_entity_poly.type
_entity_poly.pdbx_seq_one_letter_code
_entity_poly.pdbx_strand_id
1 'polypeptide(L)'
;MSTATEGPVTTMTGSPTAAMTELSDPTSQEFQERAQRTRTELEKILKGAFSASFISLIVRNFRSGSIITTADLTFSSTNAPAVDTIASAVTNAVQADPTGLNIIPTSIKVTDPGATTMAPTTTLAASVVVVFDVIYKARYGPRFIRTIVIAFRAVSRTRVEQDTEAEVELEFNETSSEPLPSTNDITTTLTEAVNNPSNNFSISIDPESITILRVVHGSRILELEFTSSDTFVPDLLNPNSSAFIFRAQITKQQIDPVFRDAFTSFFNYTVSSFRSGSVITTGDLAFNASEPSPNTTEVGLTLRNAVLNGVVQLGIDPDSIKVNGTAVVTASGGVSAKLSLFTASFVAVTSLLLTHLW
;
A
#
# COMPACT_ATOMS: atom_id res chain seq x y z
N MET A 1 20.56 -31.00 -31.76
CA MET A 1 19.95 -31.19 -30.43
C MET A 1 20.97 -30.75 -29.40
N SER A 2 20.88 -29.51 -28.92
CA SER A 2 21.83 -28.94 -27.96
C SER A 2 21.19 -29.03 -26.59
N THR A 3 21.69 -29.93 -25.77
CA THR A 3 21.32 -30.12 -24.37
C THR A 3 21.74 -28.89 -23.57
N ALA A 4 20.77 -28.20 -22.96
CA ALA A 4 21.05 -27.14 -22.00
C ALA A 4 21.57 -27.79 -20.71
N THR A 5 22.82 -27.48 -20.37
CA THR A 5 23.39 -27.80 -19.06
C THR A 5 22.86 -26.76 -18.07
N GLU A 6 22.00 -27.17 -17.15
CA GLU A 6 21.63 -26.35 -15.99
C GLU A 6 22.89 -26.08 -15.16
N GLY A 7 23.17 -24.80 -14.90
CA GLY A 7 24.23 -24.37 -13.98
C GLY A 7 23.89 -24.75 -12.54
N PRO A 8 24.90 -24.78 -11.64
CA PRO A 8 24.70 -25.27 -10.28
C PRO A 8 23.72 -24.38 -9.51
N VAL A 9 22.74 -25.02 -8.86
CA VAL A 9 21.91 -24.40 -7.82
C VAL A 9 22.79 -24.22 -6.58
N THR A 10 23.30 -23.01 -6.38
CA THR A 10 24.03 -22.65 -5.16
C THR A 10 23.02 -22.52 -4.02
N THR A 11 22.97 -23.53 -3.14
CA THR A 11 22.28 -23.43 -1.85
C THR A 11 23.19 -22.62 -0.91
N MET A 12 22.82 -21.37 -0.66
CA MET A 12 23.52 -20.51 0.31
C MET A 12 23.31 -21.07 1.71
N THR A 13 24.34 -21.71 2.26
CA THR A 13 24.38 -22.29 3.62
C THR A 13 25.08 -21.35 4.62
N GLY A 14 25.15 -20.05 4.31
CA GLY A 14 25.70 -19.03 5.21
C GLY A 14 24.78 -18.69 6.37
N SER A 15 25.36 -18.33 7.51
CA SER A 15 24.61 -17.74 8.64
C SER A 15 23.90 -16.45 8.18
N PRO A 16 22.65 -16.17 8.61
CA PRO A 16 21.85 -15.02 8.15
C PRO A 16 22.57 -13.66 8.26
N THR A 17 23.50 -13.53 9.21
CA THR A 17 24.33 -12.33 9.41
C THR A 17 25.33 -12.10 8.27
N ALA A 18 25.83 -13.16 7.63
CA ALA A 18 26.73 -13.08 6.47
C ALA A 18 25.97 -12.58 5.22
N ALA A 19 24.82 -13.19 4.92
CA ALA A 19 23.98 -12.81 3.77
C ALA A 19 23.49 -11.34 3.82
N MET A 20 23.29 -10.77 5.02
CA MET A 20 22.89 -9.37 5.19
C MET A 20 24.05 -8.39 5.10
N THR A 21 25.24 -8.78 5.56
CA THR A 21 26.49 -8.00 5.37
C THR A 21 26.81 -7.91 3.88
N GLU A 22 26.62 -9.02 3.17
CA GLU A 22 26.85 -9.12 1.73
C GLU A 22 25.89 -8.22 0.92
N LEU A 23 24.58 -8.17 1.22
CA LEU A 23 23.65 -7.25 0.52
C LEU A 23 23.90 -5.76 0.74
N SER A 24 24.69 -5.39 1.75
CA SER A 24 25.11 -3.99 2.00
C SER A 24 26.45 -3.65 1.36
N ASP A 25 27.22 -4.68 0.97
CA ASP A 25 28.50 -4.56 0.28
C ASP A 25 28.30 -4.67 -1.24
N PRO A 26 28.50 -3.58 -2.02
CA PRO A 26 28.31 -3.61 -3.47
C PRO A 26 29.29 -4.55 -4.21
N THR A 27 30.33 -5.04 -3.53
CA THR A 27 31.32 -5.97 -4.09
C THR A 27 31.02 -7.44 -3.81
N SER A 28 30.02 -7.74 -2.97
CA SER A 28 29.62 -9.13 -2.67
C SER A 28 28.95 -9.81 -3.86
N GLN A 29 28.99 -11.14 -3.87
CA GLN A 29 28.33 -11.94 -4.90
C GLN A 29 26.81 -11.80 -4.79
N GLU A 30 26.28 -11.81 -3.58
CA GLU A 30 24.86 -11.71 -3.25
C GLU A 30 24.29 -10.37 -3.72
N PHE A 31 25.02 -9.27 -3.50
CA PHE A 31 24.63 -7.96 -4.02
C PHE A 31 24.60 -7.97 -5.55
N GLN A 32 25.65 -8.50 -6.20
CA GLN A 32 25.76 -8.49 -7.65
C GLN A 32 24.65 -9.33 -8.31
N GLU A 33 24.42 -10.55 -7.83
CA GLU A 33 23.35 -11.42 -8.35
C GLU A 33 21.96 -10.78 -8.17
N ARG A 34 21.71 -10.21 -6.97
CA ARG A 34 20.46 -9.51 -6.67
C ARG A 34 20.26 -8.26 -7.53
N ALA A 35 21.31 -7.45 -7.68
CA ALA A 35 21.30 -6.24 -8.49
C ALA A 35 21.07 -6.56 -9.97
N GLN A 36 21.72 -7.61 -10.49
CA GLN A 36 21.54 -8.05 -11.87
C GLN A 36 20.13 -8.58 -12.13
N ARG A 37 19.59 -9.40 -11.22
CA ARG A 37 18.20 -9.88 -11.33
C ARG A 37 17.22 -8.71 -11.28
N THR A 38 17.40 -7.79 -10.32
CA THR A 38 16.53 -6.61 -10.17
C THR A 38 16.59 -5.73 -11.42
N ARG A 39 17.78 -5.52 -11.96
CA ARG A 39 17.99 -4.77 -13.19
C ARG A 39 17.31 -5.42 -14.38
N THR A 40 17.47 -6.74 -14.55
CA THR A 40 16.92 -7.48 -15.70
C THR A 40 15.41 -7.35 -15.79
N GLU A 41 14.70 -7.59 -14.69
CA GLU A 41 13.24 -7.54 -14.66
C GLU A 41 12.72 -6.11 -14.82
N LEU A 42 13.33 -5.12 -14.16
CA LEU A 42 12.91 -3.73 -14.27
C LEU A 42 13.23 -3.14 -15.66
N GLU A 43 14.38 -3.47 -16.26
CA GLU A 43 14.69 -3.05 -17.62
C GLU A 43 13.71 -3.64 -18.64
N LYS A 44 13.27 -4.90 -18.46
CA LYS A 44 12.27 -5.53 -19.33
C LYS A 44 10.97 -4.72 -19.33
N ILE A 45 10.51 -4.31 -18.16
CA ILE A 45 9.32 -3.46 -18.01
C ILE A 45 9.54 -2.10 -18.66
N LEU A 46 10.62 -1.41 -18.30
CA LEU A 46 10.89 -0.04 -18.75
C LEU A 46 11.15 0.03 -20.27
N LYS A 47 11.82 -0.95 -20.85
CA LYS A 47 11.99 -1.07 -22.31
C LYS A 47 10.67 -1.38 -23.01
N GLY A 48 9.79 -2.17 -22.39
CA GLY A 48 8.45 -2.44 -22.92
C GLY A 48 7.58 -1.19 -22.97
N ALA A 49 7.57 -0.41 -21.88
CA ALA A 49 6.74 0.79 -21.74
C ALA A 49 7.32 2.03 -22.42
N PHE A 50 8.66 2.17 -22.46
CA PHE A 50 9.36 3.40 -22.86
C PHE A 50 10.51 3.14 -23.85
N SER A 51 10.31 2.25 -24.81
CA SER A 51 11.34 1.83 -25.78
C SER A 51 12.04 2.97 -26.52
N ALA A 52 11.32 4.07 -26.78
CA ALA A 52 11.84 5.22 -27.53
C ALA A 52 12.68 6.20 -26.69
N SER A 53 12.64 6.10 -25.36
CA SER A 53 13.29 7.07 -24.46
C SER A 53 14.11 6.46 -23.34
N PHE A 54 13.87 5.21 -22.94
CA PHE A 54 14.65 4.55 -21.90
C PHE A 54 16.08 4.23 -22.35
N ILE A 55 17.07 4.62 -21.57
CA ILE A 55 18.49 4.42 -21.86
C ILE A 55 19.09 3.35 -20.95
N SER A 56 18.94 3.50 -19.64
CA SER A 56 19.58 2.59 -18.68
C SER A 56 18.94 2.62 -17.29
N LEU A 57 19.19 1.55 -16.54
CA LEU A 57 18.89 1.44 -15.12
C LEU A 57 20.13 0.98 -14.37
N ILE A 58 20.43 1.63 -13.25
CA ILE A 58 21.55 1.28 -12.36
C ILE A 58 21.01 1.09 -10.95
N VAL A 59 21.09 -0.13 -10.42
CA VAL A 59 20.80 -0.40 -9.01
C VAL A 59 21.93 0.18 -8.16
N ARG A 60 21.58 1.02 -7.18
CA ARG A 60 22.52 1.77 -6.33
C ARG A 60 22.80 1.08 -5.01
N ASN A 61 21.75 0.63 -4.32
CA ASN A 61 21.88 -0.03 -3.02
C ASN A 61 20.62 -0.83 -2.66
N PHE A 62 20.80 -1.72 -1.69
CA PHE A 62 19.74 -2.39 -0.96
C PHE A 62 19.77 -1.93 0.52
N ARG A 63 18.61 -1.70 1.15
CA ARG A 63 18.51 -1.35 2.58
C ARG A 63 17.70 -2.37 3.38
N SER A 64 17.94 -2.43 4.70
CA SER A 64 17.28 -3.32 5.67
C SER A 64 15.84 -2.89 5.99
N GLY A 65 14.99 -3.86 6.38
CA GLY A 65 13.60 -3.64 6.80
C GLY A 65 12.51 -4.16 5.85
N SER A 66 12.85 -5.11 4.99
CA SER A 66 12.33 -5.37 3.62
C SER A 66 13.34 -4.79 2.65
N ILE A 67 13.81 -5.56 1.66
CA ILE A 67 14.87 -5.07 0.78
C ILE A 67 14.34 -3.88 -0.03
N ILE A 68 14.78 -2.67 0.36
CA ILE A 68 14.49 -1.45 -0.39
C ILE A 68 15.56 -1.31 -1.46
N THR A 69 15.16 -1.46 -2.71
CA THR A 69 16.04 -1.21 -3.86
C THR A 69 15.99 0.27 -4.22
N THR A 70 17.14 0.93 -4.22
CA THR A 70 17.29 2.24 -4.87
C THR A 70 17.92 2.03 -6.25
N ALA A 71 17.33 2.58 -7.31
CA ALA A 71 17.90 2.51 -8.65
C ALA A 71 17.75 3.86 -9.38
N ASP A 72 18.75 4.19 -10.17
CA ASP A 72 18.74 5.37 -11.03
C ASP A 72 18.27 4.95 -12.42
N LEU A 73 17.32 5.71 -12.97
CA LEU A 73 16.79 5.53 -14.31
C LEU A 73 17.32 6.66 -15.19
N THR A 74 17.80 6.31 -16.38
CA THR A 74 18.24 7.29 -17.38
C THR A 74 17.30 7.22 -18.58
N PHE A 75 16.79 8.38 -18.99
CA PHE A 75 15.99 8.56 -20.18
C PHE A 75 16.62 9.60 -21.11
N SER A 76 16.28 9.55 -22.40
CA SER A 76 16.67 10.57 -23.38
C SER A 76 16.08 11.92 -23.01
N SER A 77 16.91 12.97 -23.05
CA SER A 77 16.50 14.34 -22.76
C SER A 77 15.49 14.92 -23.76
N THR A 78 15.34 14.30 -24.94
CA THR A 78 14.40 14.75 -25.97
C THR A 78 12.99 14.20 -25.80
N ASN A 79 12.80 13.16 -24.97
CA ASN A 79 11.52 12.47 -24.80
C ASN A 79 11.41 11.79 -23.42
N ALA A 80 11.87 12.46 -22.37
CA ALA A 80 11.84 11.91 -21.02
C ALA A 80 10.38 11.79 -20.53
N PRO A 81 9.92 10.60 -20.12
CA PRO A 81 8.59 10.44 -19.56
C PRO A 81 8.45 11.14 -18.20
N ALA A 82 7.25 11.61 -17.87
CA ALA A 82 6.97 12.15 -16.54
C ALA A 82 7.14 11.07 -15.45
N VAL A 83 7.55 11.48 -14.25
CA VAL A 83 7.82 10.56 -13.13
C VAL A 83 6.63 9.68 -12.76
N ASP A 84 5.41 10.22 -12.83
CA ASP A 84 4.17 9.48 -12.53
C ASP A 84 3.82 8.46 -13.62
N THR A 85 4.15 8.76 -14.88
CA THR A 85 4.00 7.80 -15.98
C THR A 85 4.93 6.61 -15.76
N ILE A 86 6.17 6.86 -15.33
CA ILE A 86 7.14 5.81 -15.02
C ILE A 86 6.66 4.98 -13.83
N ALA A 87 6.24 5.63 -12.74
CA ALA A 87 5.74 4.96 -11.55
C ALA A 87 4.52 4.07 -11.87
N SER A 88 3.57 4.58 -12.64
CA SER A 88 2.36 3.85 -13.07
C SER A 88 2.70 2.65 -13.94
N ALA A 89 3.61 2.81 -14.91
CA ALA A 89 4.03 1.72 -15.78
C ALA A 89 4.68 0.56 -15.00
N VAL A 90 5.57 0.88 -14.05
CA VAL A 90 6.21 -0.14 -13.21
C VAL A 90 5.19 -0.78 -12.26
N THR A 91 4.30 0.00 -11.66
CA THR A 91 3.26 -0.50 -10.75
C THR A 91 2.31 -1.46 -11.46
N ASN A 92 1.81 -1.07 -12.64
CA ASN A 92 0.90 -1.90 -13.44
C ASN A 92 1.58 -3.19 -13.91
N ALA A 93 2.84 -3.11 -14.33
CA ALA A 93 3.59 -4.28 -14.75
C ALA A 93 3.81 -5.27 -13.59
N VAL A 94 4.15 -4.78 -12.40
CA VAL A 94 4.31 -5.60 -11.19
C VAL A 94 2.98 -6.24 -10.75
N GLN A 95 1.85 -5.56 -10.96
CA GLN A 95 0.52 -6.11 -10.66
C GLN A 95 0.04 -7.15 -11.68
N ALA A 96 0.33 -6.94 -12.97
CA ALA A 96 -0.10 -7.82 -14.05
C ALA A 96 0.75 -9.10 -14.15
N ASP A 97 2.03 -9.01 -13.80
CA ASP A 97 2.97 -10.13 -13.77
C ASP A 97 3.94 -9.91 -12.59
N PRO A 98 3.80 -10.65 -11.46
CA PRO A 98 4.73 -10.51 -10.35
C PRO A 98 6.13 -10.87 -10.85
N THR A 99 7.01 -9.87 -10.91
CA THR A 99 8.36 -9.86 -11.51
C THR A 99 9.36 -10.89 -10.97
N GLY A 100 8.92 -11.89 -10.21
CA GLY A 100 9.77 -12.79 -9.43
C GLY A 100 10.58 -12.07 -8.35
N LEU A 101 10.45 -10.75 -8.23
CA LEU A 101 11.13 -9.88 -7.26
C LEU A 101 10.26 -9.56 -6.04
N ASN A 102 8.98 -10.01 -6.02
CA ASN A 102 8.02 -9.75 -4.95
C ASN A 102 7.98 -8.27 -4.52
N ILE A 103 7.91 -7.38 -5.50
CA ILE A 103 7.83 -5.93 -5.26
C ILE A 103 6.42 -5.59 -4.76
N ILE A 104 6.33 -4.83 -3.67
CA ILE A 104 5.06 -4.29 -3.17
C ILE A 104 4.66 -3.11 -4.07
N PRO A 105 3.55 -3.17 -4.84
CA PRO A 105 3.23 -2.11 -5.82
C PRO A 105 3.13 -0.72 -5.21
N THR A 106 2.57 -0.60 -3.99
CA THR A 106 2.42 0.67 -3.26
C THR A 106 3.73 1.23 -2.70
N SER A 107 4.83 0.47 -2.76
CA SER A 107 6.15 0.92 -2.29
C SER A 107 6.98 1.63 -3.35
N ILE A 108 6.53 1.61 -4.62
CA ILE A 108 7.26 2.19 -5.75
C ILE A 108 7.20 3.72 -5.66
N LYS A 109 8.38 4.36 -5.65
CA LYS A 109 8.52 5.81 -5.71
C LYS A 109 9.52 6.18 -6.80
N VAL A 110 9.14 7.12 -7.65
CA VAL A 110 10.00 7.68 -8.70
C VAL A 110 10.16 9.18 -8.42
N THR A 111 11.39 9.66 -8.42
CA THR A 111 11.71 11.07 -8.17
C THR A 111 12.67 11.56 -9.24
N ASP A 112 12.46 12.78 -9.73
CA ASP A 112 13.38 13.46 -10.62
C ASP A 112 14.29 14.41 -9.81
N PRO A 113 15.60 14.11 -9.67
CA PRO A 113 16.53 14.97 -8.95
C PRO A 113 16.80 16.32 -9.65
N GLY A 114 16.40 16.49 -10.91
CA GLY A 114 16.48 17.74 -11.67
C GLY A 114 15.28 18.67 -11.52
N ALA A 115 14.17 18.20 -10.92
CA ALA A 115 12.99 19.02 -10.69
C ALA A 115 13.25 20.02 -9.56
N THR A 116 13.35 21.32 -9.88
CA THR A 116 13.40 22.38 -8.88
C THR A 116 12.05 22.47 -8.18
N THR A 117 11.93 21.83 -7.02
CA THR A 117 10.75 21.94 -6.15
C THR A 117 10.82 23.31 -5.47
N MET A 118 9.88 24.20 -5.77
CA MET A 118 9.77 25.46 -5.03
C MET A 118 9.03 25.18 -3.72
N ALA A 119 9.65 25.51 -2.58
CA ALA A 119 8.93 25.55 -1.31
C ALA A 119 7.79 26.58 -1.42
N PRO A 120 6.59 26.32 -0.87
CA PRO A 120 5.44 27.19 -1.05
C PRO A 120 5.65 28.54 -0.35
N THR A 121 6.10 29.56 -1.07
CA THR A 121 6.18 30.94 -0.59
C THR A 121 4.93 31.75 -1.00
N THR A 122 3.92 31.68 -0.11
CA THR A 122 3.12 32.79 0.49
C THR A 122 2.07 33.65 -0.26
N THR A 123 1.55 33.31 -1.45
CA THR A 123 0.20 33.83 -1.85
C THR A 123 -0.61 32.78 -2.61
N LEU A 124 0.01 32.11 -3.57
CA LEU A 124 -0.64 31.08 -4.38
C LEU A 124 -1.10 29.87 -3.55
N ALA A 125 -0.27 29.40 -2.60
CA ALA A 125 -0.65 28.33 -1.68
C ALA A 125 -1.91 28.69 -0.87
N ALA A 126 -2.00 29.93 -0.39
CA ALA A 126 -3.17 30.40 0.36
C ALA A 126 -4.41 30.44 -0.52
N SER A 127 -4.30 30.92 -1.76
CA SER A 127 -5.40 30.90 -2.72
C SER A 127 -5.86 29.49 -3.06
N VAL A 128 -4.94 28.53 -3.24
CA VAL A 128 -5.29 27.12 -3.49
C VAL A 128 -6.04 26.53 -2.30
N VAL A 129 -5.51 26.69 -1.08
CA VAL A 129 -6.19 26.20 0.14
C VAL A 129 -7.58 26.81 0.28
N VAL A 130 -7.71 28.14 0.13
CA VAL A 130 -9.01 28.82 0.26
C VAL A 130 -10.03 28.31 -0.75
N VAL A 131 -9.64 28.18 -2.03
CA VAL A 131 -10.56 27.71 -3.07
C VAL A 131 -10.98 26.26 -2.82
N PHE A 132 -10.03 25.38 -2.55
CA PHE A 132 -10.33 23.96 -2.31
C PHE A 132 -11.15 23.77 -1.03
N ASP A 133 -10.82 24.48 0.05
CA ASP A 133 -11.56 24.41 1.31
C ASP A 133 -13.02 24.82 1.10
N VAL A 134 -13.28 25.93 0.38
CA VAL A 134 -14.65 26.38 0.10
C VAL A 134 -15.44 25.33 -0.68
N ILE A 135 -14.83 24.75 -1.72
CA ILE A 135 -15.47 23.74 -2.58
C ILE A 135 -15.79 22.48 -1.78
N TYR A 136 -14.80 21.92 -1.10
CA TYR A 136 -14.94 20.65 -0.41
C TYR A 136 -15.74 20.77 0.90
N LYS A 137 -15.67 21.92 1.59
CA LYS A 137 -16.54 22.21 2.73
C LYS A 137 -18.00 22.36 2.31
N ALA A 138 -18.28 23.00 1.18
CA ALA A 138 -19.64 23.11 0.66
C ALA A 138 -20.25 21.73 0.34
N ARG A 139 -19.44 20.80 -0.20
CA ARG A 139 -19.90 19.45 -0.57
C ARG A 139 -20.01 18.49 0.62
N TYR A 140 -19.01 18.47 1.50
CA TYR A 140 -18.85 17.44 2.53
C TYR A 140 -19.03 17.95 3.97
N GLY A 141 -19.25 19.26 4.14
CA GLY A 141 -19.55 19.87 5.44
C GLY A 141 -18.47 19.59 6.50
N PRO A 142 -18.85 19.17 7.72
CA PRO A 142 -17.89 18.91 8.80
C PRO A 142 -16.97 17.71 8.54
N ARG A 143 -17.28 16.87 7.55
CA ARG A 143 -16.43 15.72 7.19
C ARG A 143 -15.16 16.12 6.48
N PHE A 144 -15.15 17.25 5.78
CA PHE A 144 -13.94 17.85 5.25
C PHE A 144 -13.24 18.65 6.36
N ILE A 145 -11.96 18.36 6.58
CA ILE A 145 -11.13 19.01 7.61
C ILE A 145 -10.38 20.19 7.01
N ARG A 146 -9.54 19.96 6.00
CA ARG A 146 -8.72 21.01 5.35
C ARG A 146 -8.00 20.52 4.09
N THR A 147 -7.53 21.46 3.28
CA THR A 147 -6.56 21.25 2.21
C THR A 147 -5.14 21.62 2.67
N ILE A 148 -4.15 20.82 2.25
CA ILE A 148 -2.73 21.07 2.45
C ILE A 148 -2.05 21.11 1.08
N VAL A 149 -1.35 22.20 0.76
CA VAL A 149 -0.52 22.26 -0.46
C VAL A 149 0.83 21.61 -0.14
N ILE A 150 1.15 20.53 -0.85
CA ILE A 150 2.40 19.77 -0.67
C ILE A 150 3.52 20.44 -1.45
N ALA A 151 3.29 20.76 -2.73
CA ALA A 151 4.32 21.30 -3.61
C ALA A 151 3.73 22.07 -4.79
N PHE A 152 4.54 22.94 -5.38
CA PHE A 152 4.29 23.49 -6.71
C PHE A 152 5.40 23.05 -7.68
N ARG A 153 5.00 22.76 -8.92
CA ARG A 153 5.91 22.41 -10.01
C ARG A 153 5.62 23.34 -11.18
N ALA A 154 6.68 23.92 -11.76
CA ALA A 154 6.54 24.73 -12.96
C ALA A 154 6.32 23.82 -14.16
N VAL A 155 5.25 24.05 -14.91
CA VAL A 155 4.98 23.34 -16.16
C VAL A 155 5.60 24.15 -17.29
N SER A 156 6.72 23.66 -17.83
CA SER A 156 7.39 24.33 -18.95
C SER A 156 6.65 24.02 -20.25
N ARG A 157 5.78 24.91 -20.70
CA ARG A 157 5.25 24.93 -22.08
C ARG A 157 5.97 26.02 -22.88
N THR A 158 6.12 25.82 -24.20
CA THR A 158 6.82 26.72 -25.13
C THR A 158 6.11 28.06 -25.41
N ARG A 159 5.27 28.55 -24.49
CA ARG A 159 4.53 29.82 -24.63
C ARG A 159 4.67 30.64 -23.34
N VAL A 160 4.50 31.95 -23.47
CA VAL A 160 4.90 33.04 -22.56
C VAL A 160 4.22 33.02 -21.17
N GLU A 161 3.42 32.01 -20.83
CA GLU A 161 2.76 31.86 -19.53
C GLU A 161 3.23 30.55 -18.88
N GLN A 162 3.89 30.66 -17.72
CA GLN A 162 4.28 29.49 -16.92
C GLN A 162 3.04 28.98 -16.18
N ASP A 163 2.47 27.87 -16.65
CA ASP A 163 1.47 27.13 -15.89
C ASP A 163 2.13 26.52 -14.63
N THR A 164 1.41 26.49 -13.52
CA THR A 164 1.90 25.92 -12.26
C THR A 164 1.04 24.73 -11.87
N GLU A 165 1.66 23.57 -11.69
CA GLU A 165 1.02 22.39 -11.14
C GLU A 165 1.07 22.44 -9.61
N ALA A 166 -0.06 22.14 -8.97
CA ALA A 166 -0.20 22.14 -7.51
C ALA A 166 -0.48 20.72 -7.01
N GLU A 167 0.43 20.18 -6.20
CA GLU A 167 0.22 18.93 -5.48
C GLU A 167 -0.49 19.26 -4.16
N VAL A 168 -1.68 18.68 -3.95
CA VAL A 168 -2.52 18.97 -2.77
C VAL A 168 -2.97 17.68 -2.08
N GLU A 169 -3.08 17.76 -0.75
CA GLU A 169 -3.67 16.74 0.10
C GLU A 169 -4.99 17.25 0.68
N LEU A 170 -6.01 16.40 0.64
CA LEU A 170 -7.32 16.67 1.22
C LEU A 170 -7.50 15.79 2.46
N GLU A 171 -7.68 16.43 3.61
CA GLU A 171 -7.89 15.72 4.87
C GLU A 171 -9.39 15.63 5.16
N PHE A 172 -9.86 14.40 5.37
CA PHE A 172 -11.23 14.09 5.75
C PHE A 172 -11.27 13.45 7.13
N ASN A 173 -12.37 13.67 7.86
CA ASN A 173 -12.57 13.10 9.17
C ASN A 173 -12.87 11.59 9.08
N GLU A 174 -11.88 10.77 9.41
CA GLU A 174 -11.99 9.30 9.42
C GLU A 174 -12.86 8.75 10.55
N THR A 175 -13.17 9.54 11.57
CA THR A 175 -14.06 9.11 12.67
C THR A 175 -15.54 9.42 12.38
N SER A 176 -15.84 9.91 11.18
CA SER A 176 -17.20 10.14 10.70
C SER A 176 -17.97 8.82 10.57
N SER A 177 -19.27 8.81 10.90
CA SER A 177 -20.16 7.67 10.66
C SER A 177 -20.53 7.48 9.18
N GLU A 178 -20.31 8.50 8.35
CA GLU A 178 -20.45 8.41 6.89
C GLU A 178 -19.13 7.96 6.24
N PRO A 179 -19.18 7.07 5.22
CA PRO A 179 -18.00 6.54 4.55
C PRO A 179 -17.22 7.64 3.83
N LEU A 180 -15.88 7.56 3.80
CA LEU A 180 -15.03 8.53 3.09
C LEU A 180 -15.50 8.71 1.63
N PRO A 181 -15.40 9.94 1.08
CA PRO A 181 -15.80 10.17 -0.30
C PRO A 181 -14.94 9.35 -1.26
N SER A 182 -15.56 8.81 -2.32
CA SER A 182 -14.83 8.07 -3.34
C SER A 182 -13.92 9.01 -4.15
N THR A 183 -12.87 8.47 -4.78
CA THR A 183 -11.98 9.26 -5.66
C THR A 183 -12.75 9.92 -6.80
N ASN A 184 -13.72 9.21 -7.38
CA ASN A 184 -14.58 9.75 -8.42
C ASN A 184 -15.40 10.96 -7.92
N ASP A 185 -15.94 10.88 -6.71
CA ASP A 185 -16.70 11.99 -6.12
C ASP A 185 -15.80 13.19 -5.82
N ILE A 186 -14.57 12.96 -5.33
CA ILE A 186 -13.60 14.03 -5.07
C ILE A 186 -13.25 14.77 -6.36
N THR A 187 -12.93 14.04 -7.43
CA THR A 187 -12.61 14.64 -8.74
C THR A 187 -13.82 15.36 -9.31
N THR A 188 -14.99 14.70 -9.34
CA THR A 188 -16.24 15.29 -9.86
C THR A 188 -16.59 16.58 -9.12
N THR A 189 -16.44 16.61 -7.80
CA THR A 189 -16.72 17.80 -6.98
C THR A 189 -15.87 19.00 -7.41
N LEU A 190 -14.56 18.81 -7.66
CA LEU A 190 -13.70 19.90 -8.10
C LEU A 190 -13.98 20.30 -9.55
N THR A 191 -14.16 19.32 -10.44
CA THR A 191 -14.48 19.55 -11.86
C THR A 191 -15.79 20.31 -12.03
N GLU A 192 -16.85 19.96 -11.29
CA GLU A 192 -18.14 20.67 -11.31
C GLU A 192 -17.99 22.10 -10.80
N ALA A 193 -17.23 22.30 -9.72
CA ALA A 193 -17.02 23.62 -9.14
C ALA A 193 -16.25 24.54 -10.09
N VAL A 194 -15.20 24.03 -10.75
CA VAL A 194 -14.38 24.77 -11.72
C VAL A 194 -15.13 25.08 -13.02
N ASN A 195 -15.97 24.16 -13.50
CA ASN A 195 -16.78 24.38 -14.71
C ASN A 195 -18.03 25.25 -14.48
N ASN A 196 -18.35 25.61 -13.23
CA ASN A 196 -19.47 26.48 -12.95
C ASN A 196 -19.18 27.90 -13.49
N PRO A 197 -19.97 28.43 -14.45
CA PRO A 197 -19.73 29.74 -15.05
C PRO A 197 -19.89 30.92 -14.07
N SER A 198 -20.47 30.66 -12.88
CA SER A 198 -20.61 31.65 -11.80
C SER A 198 -19.55 31.50 -10.71
N ASN A 199 -18.51 30.69 -10.91
CA ASN A 199 -17.42 30.59 -9.94
C ASN A 199 -16.66 31.93 -9.82
N ASN A 200 -16.20 32.24 -8.61
CA ASN A 200 -15.48 33.47 -8.29
C ASN A 200 -14.09 33.17 -7.71
N PHE A 201 -13.46 32.08 -8.17
CA PHE A 201 -12.19 31.61 -7.63
C PHE A 201 -11.06 32.61 -7.93
N SER A 202 -10.16 32.80 -6.96
CA SER A 202 -9.00 33.69 -7.11
C SER A 202 -7.90 33.12 -8.01
N ILE A 203 -8.05 31.87 -8.45
CA ILE A 203 -7.12 31.14 -9.33
C ILE A 203 -7.93 30.44 -10.43
N SER A 204 -7.31 30.30 -11.60
CA SER A 204 -7.84 29.47 -12.69
C SER A 204 -7.32 28.05 -12.54
N ILE A 205 -8.19 27.06 -12.68
CA ILE A 205 -7.84 25.63 -12.65
C ILE A 205 -8.27 25.03 -13.98
N ASP A 206 -7.38 24.28 -14.61
CA ASP A 206 -7.72 23.52 -15.82
C ASP A 206 -8.42 22.21 -15.41
N PRO A 207 -9.73 22.04 -15.73
CA PRO A 207 -10.47 20.85 -15.30
C PRO A 207 -9.94 19.55 -15.92
N GLU A 208 -9.26 19.60 -17.06
CA GLU A 208 -8.65 18.42 -17.70
C GLU A 208 -7.35 17.99 -17.01
N SER A 209 -6.76 18.87 -16.18
CA SER A 209 -5.51 18.60 -15.45
C SER A 209 -5.72 17.89 -14.10
N ILE A 210 -6.96 17.76 -13.63
CA ILE A 210 -7.27 17.24 -12.29
C ILE A 210 -7.06 15.72 -12.26
N THR A 211 -6.13 15.26 -11.41
CA THR A 211 -5.86 13.83 -11.20
C THR A 211 -5.67 13.51 -9.73
N ILE A 212 -6.01 12.29 -9.31
CA ILE A 212 -5.74 11.78 -7.97
C ILE A 212 -4.41 11.04 -8.00
N LEU A 213 -3.41 11.55 -7.27
CA LEU A 213 -2.09 10.94 -7.19
C LEU A 213 -2.08 9.70 -6.28
N ARG A 214 -2.78 9.78 -5.15
CA ARG A 214 -2.93 8.68 -4.18
C ARG A 214 -4.11 8.95 -3.26
N VAL A 215 -4.65 7.89 -2.68
CA VAL A 215 -5.53 7.99 -1.51
C VAL A 215 -4.77 7.42 -0.32
N VAL A 216 -4.60 8.25 0.70
CA VAL A 216 -4.09 7.77 1.99
C VAL A 216 -5.31 7.48 2.84
N HIS A 217 -5.61 6.19 3.02
CA HIS A 217 -6.63 5.76 3.95
C HIS A 217 -5.93 5.53 5.29
N GLY A 218 -6.47 6.05 6.39
CA GLY A 218 -6.01 5.67 7.71
C GLY A 218 -6.02 4.16 7.88
N SER A 219 -5.05 3.64 8.62
CA SER A 219 -5.03 2.23 9.01
C SER A 219 -5.81 2.03 10.29
N ARG A 220 -6.76 1.11 10.28
CA ARG A 220 -7.26 0.48 11.50
C ARG A 220 -6.33 -0.68 11.82
N ILE A 221 -5.81 -0.69 13.05
CA ILE A 221 -4.91 -1.75 13.53
C ILE A 221 -5.70 -2.66 14.47
N LEU A 222 -5.67 -3.96 14.18
CA LEU A 222 -6.06 -4.99 15.13
C LEU A 222 -4.80 -5.72 15.61
N GLU A 223 -4.65 -5.81 16.93
CA GLU A 223 -3.58 -6.60 17.53
C GLU A 223 -3.95 -8.08 17.43
N LEU A 224 -3.07 -8.86 16.82
CA LEU A 224 -3.15 -10.31 16.70
C LEU A 224 -2.08 -10.92 17.59
N GLU A 225 -2.49 -11.83 18.46
CA GLU A 225 -1.60 -12.60 19.32
C GLU A 225 -1.82 -14.10 19.12
N PHE A 226 -0.73 -14.87 19.05
CA PHE A 226 -0.79 -16.32 19.05
C PHE A 226 0.52 -16.93 19.58
N THR A 227 0.42 -18.17 20.04
CA THR A 227 1.55 -18.98 20.51
C THR A 227 1.91 -20.03 19.48
N SER A 228 3.21 -20.26 19.28
CA SER A 228 3.74 -21.27 18.35
C SER A 228 4.73 -22.19 19.05
N SER A 229 4.84 -23.44 18.60
CA SER A 229 5.62 -24.51 19.25
C SER A 229 7.14 -24.38 19.15
N ASP A 230 7.65 -23.29 18.57
CA ASP A 230 9.08 -23.09 18.42
C ASP A 230 9.80 -22.83 19.74
N THR A 231 11.10 -23.12 19.73
CA THR A 231 11.99 -22.83 20.87
C THR A 231 12.28 -21.34 20.90
N PHE A 232 11.97 -20.71 22.03
CA PHE A 232 12.31 -19.31 22.27
C PHE A 232 13.81 -19.15 22.46
N VAL A 233 14.41 -18.21 21.72
CA VAL A 233 15.80 -17.78 21.89
C VAL A 233 15.83 -16.30 22.31
N PRO A 234 16.75 -15.89 23.22
CA PRO A 234 16.79 -14.51 23.74
C PRO A 234 16.88 -13.41 22.67
N ASP A 235 17.52 -13.71 21.53
CA ASP A 235 17.65 -12.78 20.41
C ASP A 235 16.29 -12.33 19.84
N LEU A 236 15.22 -13.12 20.03
CA LEU A 236 13.85 -12.73 19.66
C LEU A 236 13.30 -11.54 20.47
N LEU A 237 13.95 -11.12 21.55
CA LEU A 237 13.58 -9.90 22.28
C LEU A 237 14.12 -8.61 21.62
N ASN A 238 15.09 -8.73 20.71
CA ASN A 238 15.71 -7.59 20.05
C ASN A 238 15.19 -7.48 18.61
N PRO A 239 14.38 -6.46 18.27
CA PRO A 239 13.85 -6.26 16.92
C PRO A 239 14.91 -6.14 15.82
N ASN A 240 16.15 -5.79 16.18
CA ASN A 240 17.27 -5.65 15.25
C ASN A 240 18.10 -6.94 15.11
N SER A 241 17.78 -8.02 15.82
CA SER A 241 18.50 -9.28 15.70
C SER A 241 18.09 -10.03 14.44
N SER A 242 19.01 -10.85 13.91
CA SER A 242 18.71 -11.72 12.76
C SER A 242 17.61 -12.74 13.08
N ALA A 243 17.59 -13.28 14.31
CA ALA A 243 16.56 -14.20 14.76
C ALA A 243 15.16 -13.54 14.73
N PHE A 244 15.03 -12.31 15.24
CA PHE A 244 13.78 -11.56 15.19
C PHE A 244 13.35 -11.30 13.75
N ILE A 245 14.24 -10.72 12.94
CA ILE A 245 13.93 -10.31 11.56
C ILE A 245 13.51 -11.52 10.72
N PHE A 246 14.28 -12.62 10.76
CA PHE A 246 13.98 -13.83 10.01
C PHE A 246 12.63 -14.42 10.44
N ARG A 247 12.39 -14.50 11.75
CA ARG A 247 11.15 -15.04 12.27
C ARG A 247 9.95 -14.17 11.89
N ALA A 248 10.07 -12.85 12.06
CA ALA A 248 9.04 -11.89 11.67
C ALA A 248 8.71 -12.00 10.17
N GLN A 249 9.71 -12.18 9.32
CA GLN A 249 9.53 -12.37 7.88
C GLN A 249 8.80 -13.66 7.54
N ILE A 250 9.21 -14.81 8.10
CA ILE A 250 8.54 -16.09 7.85
C ILE A 250 7.10 -16.06 8.37
N THR A 251 6.89 -15.50 9.57
CA THR A 251 5.54 -15.31 10.10
C THR A 251 4.69 -14.46 9.17
N LYS A 252 5.22 -13.30 8.73
CA LYS A 252 4.53 -12.43 7.79
C LYS A 252 4.18 -13.12 6.48
N GLN A 253 5.11 -13.87 5.88
CA GLN A 253 4.90 -14.56 4.60
C GLN A 253 3.74 -15.55 4.63
N GLN A 254 3.47 -16.16 5.79
CA GLN A 254 2.36 -17.11 5.93
C GLN A 254 1.04 -16.44 6.35
N ILE A 255 1.12 -15.32 7.09
CA ILE A 255 -0.07 -14.63 7.61
C ILE A 255 -0.68 -13.67 6.55
N ASP A 256 0.15 -12.96 5.79
CA ASP A 256 -0.33 -11.98 4.79
C ASP A 256 -1.31 -12.57 3.78
N PRO A 257 -1.04 -13.73 3.12
CA PRO A 257 -1.95 -14.30 2.13
C PRO A 257 -3.31 -14.68 2.73
N VAL A 258 -3.31 -15.23 3.95
CA VAL A 258 -4.53 -15.66 4.65
C VAL A 258 -5.51 -14.49 4.84
N PHE A 259 -5.01 -13.34 5.27
CA PHE A 259 -5.86 -12.16 5.49
C PHE A 259 -6.15 -11.39 4.21
N ARG A 260 -5.24 -11.42 3.24
CA ARG A 260 -5.46 -10.82 1.90
C ARG A 260 -6.59 -11.51 1.15
N ASP A 261 -6.68 -12.83 1.26
CA ASP A 261 -7.74 -13.61 0.60
C ASP A 261 -9.09 -13.45 1.31
N ALA A 262 -9.09 -13.26 2.64
CA ALA A 262 -10.30 -13.17 3.44
C ALA A 262 -10.90 -11.76 3.52
N PHE A 263 -10.08 -10.71 3.43
CA PHE A 263 -10.52 -9.33 3.65
C PHE A 263 -9.97 -8.39 2.57
N THR A 264 -10.85 -7.82 1.76
CA THR A 264 -10.50 -6.82 0.73
C THR A 264 -9.89 -5.55 1.34
N SER A 265 -10.26 -5.23 2.58
CA SER A 265 -9.73 -4.09 3.33
C SER A 265 -8.34 -4.37 3.94
N PHE A 266 -7.84 -5.61 3.92
CA PHE A 266 -6.54 -5.93 4.50
C PHE A 266 -5.40 -5.31 3.70
N PHE A 267 -4.51 -4.61 4.41
CA PHE A 267 -3.36 -3.94 3.83
C PHE A 267 -2.08 -4.73 4.10
N ASN A 268 -1.81 -5.04 5.37
CA ASN A 268 -0.51 -5.52 5.82
C ASN A 268 -0.56 -6.19 7.20
N TYR A 269 0.22 -7.26 7.41
CA TYR A 269 0.55 -7.75 8.75
C TYR A 269 2.01 -7.42 9.11
N THR A 270 2.25 -6.95 10.32
CA THR A 270 3.60 -6.66 10.85
C THR A 270 3.77 -7.29 12.21
N VAL A 271 4.88 -8.00 12.45
CA VAL A 271 5.20 -8.50 13.79
C VAL A 271 5.74 -7.36 14.65
N SER A 272 5.14 -7.14 15.82
CA SER A 272 5.54 -6.09 16.76
C SER A 272 6.50 -6.60 17.83
N SER A 273 6.30 -7.82 18.33
CA SER A 273 7.19 -8.41 19.33
C SER A 273 7.09 -9.94 19.43
N PHE A 274 8.13 -10.53 20.04
CA PHE A 274 8.10 -11.89 20.57
C PHE A 274 8.36 -11.86 22.08
N ARG A 275 7.85 -12.86 22.79
CA ARG A 275 8.09 -13.02 24.24
C ARG A 275 8.28 -14.47 24.66
N SER A 276 8.86 -14.64 25.84
CA SER A 276 9.21 -15.93 26.41
C SER A 276 7.99 -16.81 26.70
N GLY A 277 8.14 -18.10 26.40
CA GLY A 277 7.13 -19.15 26.38
C GLY A 277 7.49 -20.13 25.25
N SER A 278 6.59 -21.04 24.87
CA SER A 278 6.47 -21.35 23.44
C SER A 278 6.38 -20.01 22.71
N VAL A 279 7.08 -19.78 21.58
CA VAL A 279 7.26 -18.42 21.02
C VAL A 279 5.89 -17.74 20.84
N ILE A 280 5.62 -16.73 21.68
CA ILE A 280 4.39 -15.96 21.60
C ILE A 280 4.65 -14.74 20.73
N THR A 281 3.88 -14.62 19.66
CA THR A 281 4.00 -13.56 18.68
C THR A 281 2.86 -12.57 18.89
N THR A 282 3.21 -11.29 18.96
CA THR A 282 2.25 -10.19 18.81
C THR A 282 2.53 -9.48 17.50
N GLY A 283 1.48 -9.20 16.73
CA GLY A 283 1.60 -8.45 15.49
C GLY A 283 0.34 -7.66 15.18
N ASP A 284 0.48 -6.74 14.24
CA ASP A 284 -0.53 -5.75 13.88
C ASP A 284 -1.09 -6.10 12.51
N LEU A 285 -2.40 -6.34 12.45
CA LEU A 285 -3.16 -6.42 11.20
C LEU A 285 -3.66 -5.02 10.86
N ALA A 286 -3.14 -4.46 9.77
CA ALA A 286 -3.57 -3.18 9.24
C ALA A 286 -4.67 -3.38 8.19
N PHE A 287 -5.79 -2.72 8.41
CA PHE A 287 -6.92 -2.66 7.49
C PHE A 287 -7.19 -1.22 7.08
N ASN A 288 -7.73 -1.06 5.88
CA ASN A 288 -8.22 0.21 5.37
C ASN A 288 -9.42 0.69 6.21
N ALA A 289 -9.33 1.89 6.80
CA ALA A 289 -10.38 2.45 7.65
C ALA A 289 -11.67 2.84 6.92
N SER A 290 -11.65 2.93 5.59
CA SER A 290 -12.80 3.37 4.78
C SER A 290 -13.78 2.24 4.42
N GLU A 291 -13.43 1.01 4.73
CA GLU A 291 -14.22 -0.19 4.48
C GLU A 291 -14.95 -0.65 5.76
N PRO A 292 -15.98 -1.52 5.66
CA PRO A 292 -16.65 -2.06 6.84
C PRO A 292 -15.64 -2.60 7.86
N SER A 293 -15.81 -2.21 9.14
CA SER A 293 -14.90 -2.62 10.20
C SER A 293 -14.80 -4.15 10.26
N PRO A 294 -13.60 -4.74 10.18
CA PRO A 294 -13.44 -6.18 10.29
C PRO A 294 -13.89 -6.63 11.69
N ASN A 295 -14.75 -7.66 11.72
CA ASN A 295 -15.21 -8.26 12.96
C ASN A 295 -14.06 -9.03 13.61
N THR A 296 -13.69 -8.69 14.85
CA THR A 296 -12.57 -9.34 15.56
C THR A 296 -12.75 -10.85 15.73
N THR A 297 -14.00 -11.32 15.83
CA THR A 297 -14.32 -12.76 15.87
C THR A 297 -14.00 -13.43 14.53
N GLU A 298 -14.38 -12.78 13.43
CA GLU A 298 -14.13 -13.28 12.08
C GLU A 298 -12.63 -13.29 11.77
N VAL A 299 -11.91 -12.21 12.10
CA VAL A 299 -10.45 -12.10 11.98
C VAL A 299 -9.76 -13.24 12.72
N GLY A 300 -10.17 -13.51 13.96
CA GLY A 300 -9.62 -14.61 14.75
C GLY A 300 -9.91 -15.99 14.16
N LEU A 301 -11.15 -16.22 13.71
CA LEU A 301 -11.56 -17.48 13.07
C LEU A 301 -10.84 -17.72 11.73
N THR A 302 -10.56 -16.66 10.96
CA THR A 302 -9.81 -16.75 9.70
C THR A 302 -8.44 -17.38 9.90
N LEU A 303 -7.65 -16.86 10.84
CA LEU A 303 -6.33 -17.44 11.13
C LEU A 303 -6.46 -18.85 11.71
N ARG A 304 -7.38 -19.05 12.66
CA ARG A 304 -7.61 -20.35 13.29
C ARG A 304 -7.90 -21.45 12.25
N ASN A 305 -8.78 -21.16 11.31
CA ASN A 305 -9.14 -22.09 10.24
C ASN A 305 -7.97 -22.33 9.28
N ALA A 306 -7.19 -21.30 8.95
CA ALA A 306 -5.99 -21.46 8.12
C ALA A 306 -4.94 -22.36 8.78
N VAL A 307 -4.77 -22.26 10.11
CA VAL A 307 -3.90 -23.15 10.89
C VAL A 307 -4.44 -24.59 10.88
N LEU A 308 -5.72 -24.78 11.20
CA LEU A 308 -6.34 -26.13 11.25
C LEU A 308 -6.36 -26.84 9.89
N ASN A 309 -6.50 -26.08 8.81
CA ASN A 309 -6.47 -26.61 7.44
C ASN A 309 -5.05 -26.78 6.89
N GLY A 310 -4.01 -26.48 7.68
CA GLY A 310 -2.61 -26.65 7.29
C GLY A 310 -2.09 -25.64 6.27
N VAL A 311 -2.82 -24.54 6.03
CA VAL A 311 -2.38 -23.41 5.19
C VAL A 311 -1.24 -22.65 5.87
N VAL A 312 -1.32 -22.50 7.20
CA VAL A 312 -0.27 -21.89 8.02
C VAL A 312 0.53 -22.99 8.73
N GLN A 313 1.80 -23.11 8.38
CA GLN A 313 2.78 -24.07 8.89
C GLN A 313 3.81 -23.38 9.78
N LEU A 314 3.33 -22.67 10.81
CA LEU A 314 4.14 -22.00 11.84
C LEU A 314 4.09 -22.72 13.20
N GLY A 315 3.48 -23.91 13.27
CA GLY A 315 3.25 -24.62 14.53
C GLY A 315 2.41 -23.83 15.53
N ILE A 316 1.49 -22.99 15.04
CA ILE A 316 0.59 -22.17 15.87
C ILE A 316 -0.37 -23.09 16.63
N ASP A 317 -0.52 -22.84 17.93
CA ASP A 317 -1.63 -23.39 18.70
C ASP A 317 -2.92 -22.64 18.34
N PRO A 318 -3.89 -23.29 17.67
CA PRO A 318 -5.10 -22.64 17.18
C PRO A 318 -5.98 -22.06 18.30
N ASP A 319 -5.87 -22.57 19.53
CA ASP A 319 -6.67 -22.10 20.67
C ASP A 319 -5.96 -20.98 21.44
N SER A 320 -4.70 -20.67 21.09
CA SER A 320 -3.94 -19.55 21.65
C SER A 320 -4.22 -18.20 20.97
N ILE A 321 -4.97 -18.20 19.85
CA ILE A 321 -5.20 -17.01 19.02
C ILE A 321 -6.09 -16.01 19.76
N LYS A 322 -5.67 -14.76 19.78
CA LYS A 322 -6.42 -13.62 20.32
C LYS A 322 -6.39 -12.45 19.35
N VAL A 323 -7.49 -11.68 19.33
CA VAL A 323 -7.59 -10.41 18.60
C VAL A 323 -7.96 -9.32 19.59
N ASN A 324 -7.17 -8.25 19.65
CA ASN A 324 -7.28 -7.17 20.65
C ASN A 324 -7.40 -7.71 22.09
N GLY A 325 -6.55 -8.68 22.45
CA GLY A 325 -6.54 -9.32 23.76
C GLY A 325 -7.71 -10.28 24.05
N THR A 326 -8.69 -10.43 23.14
CA THR A 326 -9.84 -11.32 23.32
C THR A 326 -9.59 -12.66 22.66
N ALA A 327 -9.73 -13.77 23.40
CA ALA A 327 -9.59 -15.12 22.88
C ALA A 327 -10.72 -15.47 21.89
N VAL A 328 -10.37 -16.19 20.83
CA VAL A 328 -11.33 -16.66 19.83
C VAL A 328 -12.09 -17.86 20.40
N VAL A 329 -13.28 -17.62 20.98
CA VAL A 329 -14.11 -18.68 21.55
C VAL A 329 -14.91 -19.35 20.45
N THR A 330 -14.70 -20.65 20.23
CA THR A 330 -15.66 -21.46 19.48
C THR A 330 -16.72 -21.97 20.46
N ALA A 331 -18.00 -21.83 20.10
CA ALA A 331 -19.04 -22.57 20.81
C ALA A 331 -18.70 -24.07 20.68
N SER A 332 -18.37 -24.70 21.79
CA SER A 332 -18.16 -26.14 21.87
C SER A 332 -19.48 -26.84 21.54
N GLY A 333 -19.61 -27.31 20.31
CA GLY A 333 -20.79 -28.00 19.83
C GLY A 333 -20.63 -28.31 18.35
N GLY A 334 -20.42 -29.58 18.02
CA GLY A 334 -20.12 -30.02 16.66
C GLY A 334 -21.12 -29.47 15.63
N VAL A 335 -20.62 -28.69 14.70
CA VAL A 335 -21.30 -28.41 13.43
C VAL A 335 -20.24 -28.34 12.33
N SER A 336 -20.25 -29.34 11.47
CA SER A 336 -19.75 -29.19 10.09
C SER A 336 -20.61 -28.13 9.40
N ALA A 337 -20.29 -26.86 9.59
CA ALA A 337 -20.99 -25.76 8.94
C ALA A 337 -20.46 -25.63 7.50
N LYS A 338 -21.17 -26.27 6.56
CA LYS A 338 -21.19 -25.85 5.16
C LYS A 338 -21.61 -24.37 5.14
N LEU A 339 -20.81 -23.50 4.54
CA LEU A 339 -21.11 -22.07 4.42
C LEU A 339 -22.48 -21.86 3.74
N SER A 340 -23.35 -21.09 4.40
CA SER A 340 -24.50 -20.45 3.75
C SER A 340 -24.06 -19.06 3.31
N LEU A 341 -24.07 -18.84 1.99
CA LEU A 341 -23.81 -17.57 1.33
C LEU A 341 -25.08 -16.69 1.48
N PHE A 342 -25.03 -15.64 2.31
CA PHE A 342 -26.11 -14.64 2.34
C PHE A 342 -25.83 -13.54 1.32
N THR A 343 -26.58 -13.56 0.21
CA THR A 343 -26.77 -12.40 -0.66
C THR A 343 -27.70 -11.42 0.05
N ALA A 344 -27.23 -10.19 0.31
CA ALA A 344 -28.08 -9.09 0.77
C ALA A 344 -28.57 -8.27 -0.45
N SER A 345 -29.89 -8.17 -0.63
CA SER A 345 -30.52 -7.28 -1.60
C SER A 345 -31.48 -6.36 -0.85
N PHE A 346 -31.32 -5.04 -0.97
CA PHE A 346 -32.28 -4.03 -0.50
C PHE A 346 -32.56 -2.97 -1.58
N VAL A 347 -33.85 -2.75 -1.89
CA VAL A 347 -34.47 -1.59 -2.57
C VAL A 347 -35.99 -1.68 -2.23
N ALA A 348 -36.83 -0.66 -1.99
CA ALA A 348 -36.75 0.73 -1.57
C ALA A 348 -38.10 1.08 -0.90
N VAL A 349 -38.11 2.05 0.01
CA VAL A 349 -39.34 2.64 0.58
C VAL A 349 -39.97 3.56 -0.47
N THR A 350 -41.26 3.39 -0.74
CA THR A 350 -42.12 4.49 -1.18
C THR A 350 -43.30 4.60 -0.23
N SER A 351 -43.26 5.64 0.60
CA SER A 351 -44.42 6.12 1.34
C SER A 351 -45.32 6.87 0.35
N LEU A 352 -46.59 6.49 0.21
CA LEU A 352 -47.61 7.40 -0.33
C LEU A 352 -48.65 7.66 0.77
N LEU A 353 -48.45 8.80 1.43
CA LEU A 353 -49.49 9.54 2.10
C LEU A 353 -50.52 9.95 1.02
N LEU A 354 -51.78 9.51 1.11
CA LEU A 354 -52.91 10.32 0.65
C LEU A 354 -54.19 9.94 1.40
N THR A 355 -54.62 10.89 2.20
CA THR A 355 -55.92 11.09 2.82
C THR A 355 -57.10 10.96 1.84
N HIS A 356 -58.21 10.35 2.25
CA HIS A 356 -59.54 10.97 2.42
C HIS A 356 -60.69 9.94 2.44
N LEU A 357 -61.63 10.21 3.35
CA LEU A 357 -63.06 9.87 3.40
C LEU A 357 -63.64 9.30 2.09
N TRP A 358 -64.49 8.28 2.07
CA TRP A 358 -65.74 8.05 2.83
C TRP A 358 -66.00 6.55 3.04
#